data_AF-A0A3C1DHX7-F1
#
_entry.id   AF-A0A3C1DHX7-F1
#
_cell.length_a   1.000
_cell.length_b   1.000
_cell.length_c   1.000
_cell.angle_alpha   90.00
_cell.angle_beta   90.00
_cell.angle_gamma   90.00
#
_symmetry.space_group_name_H-M   'P 1'
#
loop_
_entity.id
_entity.type
_entity.pdbx_description
1 polymer ?
#
loop_
_entity_poly.entity_id
_entity_poly.type
_entity_poly.pdbx_seq_one_letter_code
_entity_poly.pdbx_strand_id
1 'polypeptide(L)'
;LGALGLVVNAVVLWNTIYMDAALRQLSSEGFEVRDEDVARLSPLGHEHINVLGRYTFTLPEPIANGELRPLRDPTALSDSEA
;
A
#
# COMPACT_ATOMS: atom_id res chain seq x y z
N LEU A 1 -21.96 10.19 -3.87
CA LEU A 1 -21.09 9.28 -3.09
C LEU A 1 -21.24 9.63 -1.62
N GLY A 2 -21.51 8.66 -0.75
CA GLY A 2 -21.46 8.88 0.71
C GLY A 2 -20.01 8.92 1.22
N ALA A 3 -19.81 9.36 2.46
CA ALA A 3 -18.48 9.45 3.09
C ALA A 3 -17.72 8.11 3.07
N LEU A 4 -18.42 6.98 3.27
CA LEU A 4 -17.83 5.65 3.17
C LEU A 4 -17.26 5.34 1.78
N GLY A 5 -17.96 5.73 0.71
CA GLY A 5 -17.49 5.53 -0.66
C GLY A 5 -16.22 6.32 -0.97
N LEU A 6 -16.08 7.53 -0.40
CA LEU A 6 -14.85 8.31 -0.53
C LEU A 6 -13.67 7.63 0.18
N VAL A 7 -13.90 7.12 1.39
CA VAL A 7 -12.87 6.40 2.15
C VAL A 7 -12.41 5.14 1.40
N VAL A 8 -13.35 4.33 0.90
CA VAL A 8 -13.01 3.12 0.12
C VAL A 8 -12.21 3.48 -1.14
N ASN A 9 -12.62 4.51 -1.88
CA ASN A 9 -11.87 4.95 -3.07
C ASN A 9 -10.46 5.44 -2.72
N ALA A 10 -10.31 6.19 -1.63
CA ALA A 10 -9.00 6.65 -1.17
C ALA A 10 -8.07 5.47 -0.79
N VAL A 11 -8.61 4.45 -0.13
CA VAL A 11 -7.88 3.22 0.19
C VAL A 11 -7.47 2.48 -1.08
N VAL A 12 -8.39 2.29 -2.03
CA VAL A 12 -8.10 1.61 -3.30
C VAL A 12 -7.01 2.33 -4.09
N LEU A 13 -7.10 3.68 -4.16
CA LEU A 13 -6.08 4.49 -4.80
C LEU A 13 -4.71 4.32 -4.13
N TRP A 14 -4.67 4.40 -2.80
CA TRP A 14 -3.44 4.23 -2.04
C TRP A 14 -2.84 2.84 -2.24
N ASN A 15 -3.64 1.78 -2.15
CA ASN A 15 -3.20 0.42 -2.40
C ASN A 15 -2.61 0.24 -3.80
N THR A 16 -3.23 0.83 -4.82
CA THR A 16 -2.74 0.78 -6.20
C THR A 16 -1.38 1.45 -6.36
N ILE A 17 -1.19 2.64 -5.77
CA ILE A 17 0.08 3.38 -5.82
C ILE A 17 1.20 2.59 -5.16
N TYR A 18 0.94 1.98 -4.00
CA TYR A 18 1.97 1.19 -3.29
C TYR A 18 2.27 -0.14 -3.97
N MET A 19 1.28 -0.77 -4.62
CA MET A 19 1.52 -1.96 -5.45
C MET A 19 2.44 -1.64 -6.63
N ASP A 20 2.20 -0.54 -7.35
CA ASP A 20 3.10 -0.12 -8.43
C ASP A 20 4.52 0.16 -7.91
N ALA A 21 4.65 0.85 -6.78
CA ALA A 21 5.95 1.08 -6.14
C ALA A 21 6.66 -0.25 -5.78
N ALA A 22 5.93 -1.22 -5.24
CA ALA A 22 6.47 -2.53 -4.90
C ALA A 22 6.92 -3.32 -6.14
N LEU A 23 6.13 -3.30 -7.22
CA LEU A 23 6.50 -3.95 -8.49
C LEU A 23 7.76 -3.35 -9.10
N ARG A 24 7.90 -2.02 -9.05
CA ARG A 24 9.12 -1.33 -9.51
C ARG A 24 10.35 -1.71 -8.68
N GLN A 25 10.21 -1.78 -7.36
CA GLN A 25 11.29 -2.25 -6.49
C GLN A 25 11.68 -3.69 -6.82
N LEU A 26 10.69 -4.59 -6.93
CA LEU A 26 10.89 -6.00 -7.25
C LEU A 26 11.64 -6.18 -8.59
N SER A 27 11.23 -5.42 -9.62
CA SER A 27 11.91 -5.41 -10.91
C SER A 27 13.36 -4.87 -10.81
N SER A 28 13.60 -3.84 -9.98
CA SER A 28 14.95 -3.29 -9.77
C SER A 28 15.89 -4.24 -9.01
N GLU A 29 15.35 -5.11 -8.16
CA GLU A 29 16.06 -6.15 -7.44
C GLU A 29 16.36 -7.38 -8.31
N GLY A 30 15.87 -7.40 -9.56
CA GLY A 30 16.12 -8.45 -10.54
C GLY A 30 15.13 -9.62 -10.51
N PHE A 31 14.03 -9.49 -9.76
CA PHE A 31 12.95 -10.48 -9.80
C PHE A 31 12.11 -10.34 -11.07
N GLU A 32 11.66 -11.47 -11.61
CA GLU A 32 10.81 -11.50 -12.78
C GLU A 32 9.38 -11.06 -12.42
N VAL A 33 8.95 -9.91 -12.96
CA VAL A 33 7.57 -9.41 -12.84
C VAL A 33 6.86 -9.69 -14.15
N ARG A 34 5.96 -10.69 -14.16
CA ARG A 34 5.21 -11.08 -15.36
C ARG A 34 3.93 -10.26 -15.48
N ASP A 35 3.65 -9.72 -16.66
CA ASP A 35 2.46 -8.90 -16.90
C ASP A 35 1.14 -9.63 -16.59
N GLU A 36 1.10 -10.95 -16.77
CA GLU A 36 -0.05 -11.79 -16.43
C GLU A 36 -0.32 -11.86 -14.93
N ASP A 37 0.73 -11.79 -14.11
CA ASP A 37 0.60 -11.79 -12.65
C ASP A 37 0.16 -10.39 -12.17
N VAL A 38 0.70 -9.34 -12.78
CA VAL A 38 0.29 -7.95 -12.52
C VAL A 38 -1.18 -7.73 -12.86
N ALA A 39 -1.68 -8.30 -13.97
CA ALA A 39 -3.08 -8.21 -14.37
C ALA A 39 -4.06 -8.89 -13.39
N ARG A 40 -3.57 -9.79 -12.54
CA ARG A 40 -4.36 -10.50 -11.52
C ARG A 40 -4.34 -9.81 -10.16
N LEU A 41 -3.49 -8.79 -9.98
CA LEU A 41 -3.44 -8.02 -8.75
C LEU A 41 -4.73 -7.23 -8.56
N SER A 42 -5.26 -7.30 -7.33
CA SER A 42 -6.43 -6.54 -6.92
C SER A 42 -6.02 -5.51 -5.87
N PRO A 43 -6.36 -4.22 -6.06
CA PRO A 43 -6.15 -3.21 -5.03
C PRO A 43 -7.09 -3.35 -3.83
N LEU A 44 -8.14 -4.16 -3.98
CA LEU A 44 -9.04 -4.54 -2.90
C LEU A 44 -8.35 -5.64 -2.09
N GLY A 45 -7.95 -5.31 -0.87
CA GLY A 45 -7.39 -6.26 0.09
C GLY A 45 -8.45 -7.24 0.61
N HIS A 46 -7.99 -8.33 1.21
CA HIS A 46 -8.88 -9.35 1.79
C HIS A 46 -9.37 -8.98 3.21
N GLU A 47 -8.65 -8.11 3.92
CA GLU A 47 -8.95 -7.77 5.31
C GLU A 47 -9.97 -6.63 5.46
N HIS A 48 -10.69 -6.66 6.59
CA HIS A 48 -11.63 -5.61 6.94
C HIS A 48 -10.92 -4.38 7.51
N ILE A 49 -11.28 -3.19 7.00
CA ILE A 49 -10.81 -1.92 7.52
C ILE A 49 -11.87 -1.34 8.46
N ASN A 50 -11.58 -1.35 9.76
CA ASN A 50 -12.45 -0.76 10.77
C ASN A 50 -12.08 0.71 11.01
N VAL A 51 -12.93 1.63 10.54
CA VAL A 51 -12.76 3.08 10.75
C VAL A 51 -13.66 3.52 11.89
N LEU A 52 -13.21 3.29 13.13
CA LEU A 52 -13.97 3.61 14.34
C LEU A 52 -13.24 4.66 15.18
N GLY A 53 -13.97 5.69 15.62
CA GLY A 53 -13.44 6.72 16.51
C GLY A 53 -12.77 7.89 15.78
N ARG A 54 -11.88 8.59 16.49
CA ARG A 54 -11.16 9.79 15.99
C ARG A 54 -9.68 9.45 15.85
N TYR A 55 -9.16 9.60 14.64
CA TYR A 55 -7.75 9.43 14.34
C TYR A 55 -7.06 10.80 14.26
N THR A 56 -5.89 10.91 14.87
CA THR A 56 -4.99 12.06 14.73
C THR A 56 -3.67 11.53 14.18
N PHE A 57 -3.18 12.13 13.10
CA PHE A 57 -1.91 11.79 12.50
C PHE A 57 -1.09 13.05 12.28
N THR A 58 0.21 12.98 12.57
CA THR A 58 1.17 14.00 12.15
C THR A 58 1.61 13.62 10.74
N LEU A 59 1.51 14.55 9.79
CA LEU A 59 1.96 14.31 8.42
C LEU A 59 3.45 14.63 8.34
N PRO A 60 4.33 13.65 8.09
CA PRO A 60 5.76 13.93 7.89
C PRO A 60 5.95 14.78 6.63
N GLU A 61 6.93 15.70 6.66
CA GLU A 61 7.22 16.62 5.53
C GLU A 61 7.43 15.91 4.18
N PRO A 62 8.13 14.75 4.09
CA PRO A 62 8.25 14.01 2.84
C PRO A 62 6.88 13.62 2.24
N ILE A 63 5.96 13.16 3.09
CA ILE A 63 4.62 12.74 2.66
C ILE A 63 3.78 13.96 2.29
N ALA A 64 3.96 15.09 2.99
CA ALA A 64 3.34 16.36 2.62
C ALA A 64 3.81 16.86 1.25
N ASN A 65 5.06 16.56 0.87
CA ASN A 65 5.64 16.87 -0.45
C ASN A 65 5.24 15.87 -1.54
N GLY A 66 4.41 14.87 -1.22
CA GLY A 66 3.93 13.87 -2.17
C GLY A 66 4.85 12.65 -2.31
N GLU A 67 5.86 12.50 -1.46
CA GLU A 67 6.67 11.29 -1.42
C GLU A 67 5.92 10.12 -0.80
N LEU A 68 6.28 8.90 -1.19
CA LEU A 68 5.74 7.68 -0.61
C LEU A 68 6.47 7.35 0.69
N ARG A 69 5.76 6.72 1.62
CA ARG A 69 6.42 6.09 2.76
C ARG A 69 7.31 4.96 2.24
N PRO A 70 8.49 4.75 2.85
CA PRO A 70 9.33 3.61 2.50
C PRO A 70 8.54 2.30 2.54
N LEU A 71 8.79 1.44 1.55
CA LEU A 71 8.21 0.11 1.50
C LEU A 71 8.72 -0.72 2.69
N ARG A 72 7.85 -1.57 3.23
CA ARG A 72 8.22 -2.44 4.36
C ARG A 72 9.02 -3.62 3.83
N ASP A 73 10.12 -3.92 4.50
CA ASP A 73 10.93 -5.10 4.20
C ASP A 73 10.25 -6.36 4.76
N PRO A 74 9.83 -7.32 3.92
CA PRO A 74 9.22 -8.55 4.39
C PRO A 74 10.18 -9.46 5.15
N THR A 75 11.49 -9.36 4.92
CA THR A 75 12.51 -10.19 5.59
C THR A 75 12.80 -9.69 7.01
N ALA A 76 12.67 -8.39 7.27
CA ALA A 76 12.76 -7.83 8.61
C ALA A 76 11.56 -8.21 9.51
N LEU A 77 10.44 -8.66 8.92
CA LEU A 77 9.23 -9.05 9.64
C LEU A 77 9.26 -10.52 10.09
N SER A 78 9.96 -11.41 9.38
CA SER A 78 10.08 -12.84 9.74
C SER A 78 10.91 -13.08 11.01
N ASP A 79 11.83 -12.18 11.34
CA ASP A 79 12.68 -12.28 12.54
C ASP A 79 11.96 -11.86 13.84
N SER A 80 10.78 -11.25 13.73
CA SER A 80 9.98 -10.82 14.90
C SER A 80 8.96 -11.86 15.36
N GLU A 81 8.78 -12.96 14.63
CA GLU A 81 7.81 -14.02 14.93
C GLU A 81 8.45 -15.33 15.43
N ALA A 82 9.74 -15.33 15.76
CA ALA A 82 10.49 -16.45 16.35
C ALA A 82 10.89 -16.16 17.82
#